data_AF-A0A3S0YZA5-F1
#
_entry.id   AF-A0A3S0YZA5-F1
#
_cell.length_a   1.000
_cell.length_b   1.000
_cell.length_c   1.000
_cell.angle_alpha   90.00
_cell.angle_beta   90.00
_cell.angle_gamma   90.00
#
_symmetry.space_group_name_H-M   'P 1'
#
loop_
_entity.id
_entity.type
_entity.pdbx_description
1 polymer ?
#
loop_
_entity_poly.entity_id
_entity_poly.type
_entity_poly.pdbx_seq_one_letter_code
_entity_poly.pdbx_strand_id
1 'polypeptide(L)' 'MINYFEQQQGHFERILALLENIRRYEGDRMNPVTSALIEEALSEATLGGEYAQLVLDSIAEKAA' A
#
# COMPACT_ATOMS: atom_id res chain seq x y z
N MET A 1 4.10 -14.33 -13.90
CA MET A 1 3.95 -14.34 -12.43
C MET A 1 4.64 -13.12 -11.83
N ILE A 2 5.93 -12.87 -12.10
CA ILE A 2 6.66 -11.68 -11.63
C ILE A 2 5.93 -10.36 -11.97
N ASN A 3 5.59 -10.14 -13.24
CA ASN A 3 4.86 -8.94 -13.70
C ASN A 3 3.52 -8.69 -12.96
N TYR A 4 2.85 -9.74 -12.48
CA TYR A 4 1.63 -9.56 -11.69
C TYR A 4 1.94 -8.96 -10.32
N PHE A 5 2.97 -9.46 -9.62
CA PHE A 5 3.34 -8.96 -8.30
C PHE A 5 3.98 -7.58 -8.36
N GLU A 6 4.76 -7.27 -9.41
CA GLU A 6 5.27 -5.91 -9.66
C GLU A 6 4.13 -4.91 -9.85
N GLN A 7 3.08 -5.29 -10.60
CA GLN A 7 1.89 -4.45 -10.76
C GLN A 7 1.14 -4.26 -9.43
N GLN A 8 0.99 -5.33 -8.63
CA GLN A 8 0.34 -5.21 -7.32
C GLN A 8 1.11 -4.30 -6.37
N GLN A 9 2.45 -4.42 -6.32
CA GLN A 9 3.29 -3.52 -5.53
C GLN A 9 3.07 -2.06 -5.93
N GLY A 10 3.12 -1.75 -7.23
CA GLY A 10 2.87 -0.40 -7.73
C GLY A 10 1.46 0.11 -7.45
N HIS A 11 0.45 -0.78 -7.41
CA HIS A 11 -0.92 -0.41 -7.00
C HIS A 11 -0.98 -0.03 -5.52
N PHE A 12 -0.35 -0.81 -4.63
CA PHE A 12 -0.31 -0.51 -3.20
C PHE A 12 0.44 0.78 -2.90
N GLU A 13 1.60 1.01 -3.53
CA GLU A 13 2.35 2.27 -3.42
C GLU A 13 1.49 3.48 -3.83
N ARG A 14 0.71 3.33 -4.92
CA ARG A 14 -0.19 4.39 -5.38
C ARG A 14 -1.36 4.62 -4.42
N ILE A 15 -1.92 3.57 -3.82
CA ILE A 15 -2.98 3.68 -2.81
C ILE A 15 -2.45 4.40 -1.57
N LEU A 16 -1.27 4.03 -1.08
CA LEU A 16 -0.62 4.70 0.05
C LEU A 16 -0.46 6.20 -0.20
N ALA A 17 0.10 6.57 -1.36
CA ALA A 17 0.27 7.97 -1.73
C ALA A 17 -1.06 8.75 -1.80
N LEU A 18 -2.14 8.12 -2.27
CA LEU A 18 -3.47 8.74 -2.32
C LEU A 18 -4.03 8.97 -0.90
N LEU A 19 -3.94 7.97 -0.03
CA LEU A 19 -4.44 8.05 1.35
C LEU A 19 -3.65 9.07 2.18
N GLU A 20 -2.33 9.12 2.03
CA GLU A 20 -1.49 10.14 2.67
C GLU A 20 -1.83 11.56 2.20
N ASN A 21 -2.09 11.74 0.90
CA ASN A 21 -2.52 13.03 0.36
C ASN A 21 -3.87 13.47 0.94
N ILE A 22 -4.82 12.55 1.10
CA ILE A 22 -6.10 12.84 1.73
C ILE A 22 -5.89 13.28 3.18
N ARG A 23 -5.08 12.56 3.97
CA ARG A 23 -4.75 12.96 5.36
C ARG A 23 -4.13 14.35 5.41
N ARG A 24 -3.20 14.65 4.50
CA ARG A 24 -2.52 15.95 4.45
C ARG A 24 -3.48 17.10 4.10
N TYR A 25 -4.42 16.87 3.19
CA TYR A 25 -5.33 17.91 2.73
C TYR A 25 -6.48 18.17 3.71
N GLU A 26 -7.08 17.11 4.23
CA GLU A 26 -8.20 17.22 5.17
C GLU A 26 -7.72 17.53 6.60
N GLY A 27 -6.55 17.03 7.01
CA GLY A 27 -5.91 17.31 8.28
C GLY A 27 -6.89 17.23 9.46
N ASP A 28 -7.01 18.32 10.22
CA ASP A 28 -7.88 18.43 11.40
C ASP A 28 -9.38 18.53 11.07
N ARG A 29 -9.75 18.70 9.79
CA ARG A 29 -11.16 18.78 9.35
C ARG A 29 -11.76 17.40 9.10
N MET A 30 -10.92 16.37 9.06
CA MET A 30 -11.35 15.00 8.87
C MET A 30 -12.17 14.53 10.06
N ASN A 31 -13.37 14.01 9.80
CA ASN A 31 -14.15 13.43 10.89
C ASN A 31 -13.44 12.18 11.43
N PRO A 32 -13.61 11.83 12.72
CA PRO A 32 -12.89 10.73 13.36
C PRO A 32 -13.10 9.37 12.70
N VAL A 33 -14.30 9.10 12.17
CA VAL A 33 -14.63 7.83 11.50
C VAL A 33 -13.86 7.71 10.18
N THR A 34 -13.84 8.77 9.38
CA THR A 34 -13.06 8.82 8.14
C THR A 34 -11.57 8.70 8.41
N SER A 35 -11.06 9.32 9.48
CA SER A 35 -9.66 9.16 9.88
C SER A 35 -9.33 7.72 10.22
N ALA A 36 -10.16 7.05 11.03
CA ALA A 36 -9.95 5.64 11.38
C ALA A 36 -9.99 4.72 10.16
N LEU A 37 -10.91 4.93 9.22
CA LEU A 37 -10.99 4.15 7.98
C LEU A 37 -9.77 4.36 7.07
N ILE A 38 -9.22 5.58 7.03
CA ILE A 38 -8.00 5.85 6.26
C ILE A 38 -6.78 5.21 6.92
N GLU A 39 -6.69 5.20 8.25
CA GLU A 39 -5.63 4.49 8.96
C GLU A 39 -5.68 2.98 8.71
N GLU A 40 -6.87 2.39 8.73
CA GLU A 40 -7.06 0.98 8.38
C GLU A 40 -6.65 0.71 6.93
N ALA A 41 -7.09 1.56 5.99
CA ALA A 41 -6.73 1.42 4.58
C ALA A 41 -5.22 1.57 4.31
N LEU A 42 -4.54 2.45 5.06
CA LEU A 42 -3.08 2.59 5.01
C LEU A 42 -2.39 1.31 5.51
N SER A 43 -2.89 0.72 6.60
CA SER A 43 -2.36 -0.53 7.15
C SER A 43 -2.49 -1.67 6.13
N GLU A 44 -3.68 -1.86 5.56
CA GLU A 44 -3.94 -2.89 4.55
C GLU A 44 -3.10 -2.70 3.28
N ALA A 45 -2.96 -1.46 2.79
CA ALA A 45 -2.14 -1.19 1.62
C ALA A 45 -0.64 -1.45 1.89
N THR A 46 -0.16 -1.15 3.09
CA THR A 46 1.22 -1.46 3.51
C THR A 46 1.45 -2.97 3.53
N LEU A 47 0.58 -3.73 4.20
CA LEU A 47 0.67 -5.19 4.27
C LEU A 47 0.63 -5.84 2.87
N GLY A 48 -0.26 -5.34 2.00
CA GLY A 48 -0.34 -5.81 0.61
C GLY A 48 0.94 -5.57 -0.18
N GLY A 49 1.55 -4.39 -0.02
CA GLY A 49 2.83 -4.04 -0.64
C GLY A 49 3.99 -4.91 -0.14
N GLU A 50 4.11 -5.09 1.18
CA GLU A 50 5.13 -5.96 1.79
C GLU A 50 5.01 -7.41 1.32
N TYR A 51 3.79 -7.93 1.22
CA TYR A 51 3.55 -9.27 0.71
C TYR A 51 3.97 -9.40 -0.77
N ALA A 52 3.62 -8.42 -1.61
CA ALA A 52 4.03 -8.42 -3.01
C ALA A 52 5.57 -8.42 -3.14
N GLN A 53 6.26 -7.59 -2.34
CA GLN A 53 7.72 -7.53 -2.30
C GLN A 53 8.34 -8.87 -1.86
N LEU A 54 7.83 -9.48 -0.79
CA LEU A 54 8.31 -10.79 -0.31
C LEU A 54 8.23 -11.88 -1.39
N VAL A 55 7.16 -11.89 -2.18
CA VAL A 55 7.01 -12.84 -3.27
C VAL A 55 8.01 -12.55 -4.40
N LEU A 56 8.23 -11.28 -4.74
CA LEU A 56 9.22 -10.88 -5.75
C LEU A 56 10.64 -11.27 -5.33
N ASP A 57 11.01 -11.01 -4.08
CA ASP A 57 12.31 -11.38 -3.52
C ASP A 57 12.51 -12.90 -3.58
N SER A 58 11.51 -13.69 -3.17
CA SER A 58 11.58 -15.16 -3.24
C SER A 58 11.75 -15.68 -4.67
N ILE A 59 11.15 -15.02 -5.66
CA ILE A 59 11.34 -15.39 -7.07
C ILE A 59 12.74 -15.01 -7.55
N ALA A 60 13.25 -13.85 -7.15
CA ALA A 60 14.59 -13.39 -7.52
C ALA A 60 15.69 -14.31 -6.94
N GLU A 61 15.57 -14.72 -5.67
CA GLU A 61 16.49 -15.66 -5.02
C GLU A 61 16.52 -17.02 -5.72
N LYS A 62 15.38 -17.52 -6.21
CA LYS A 62 15.30 -18.80 -6.93
C LYS A 62 15.88 -18.73 -8.35
N ALA A 63 16.06 -17.53 -8.90
CA ALA A 63 16.59 -17.31 -10.24
C ALA A 63 18.11 -17.08 -10.26
N ALA A 64 18.73 -16.84 -9.10
CA ALA A 64 20.16 -16.67 -8.89
C ALA A 64 20.88 -18.01 -8.68
#